data_AF-A0AAW4WEY4-F1
#
_entry.id   AF-A0AAW4WEY4-F1
#
_cell.length_a   1.000
_cell.length_b   1.000
_cell.length_c   1.000
_cell.angle_alpha   90.00
_cell.angle_beta   90.00
_cell.angle_gamma   90.00
#
_symmetry.space_group_name_H-M   'P 1'
#
loop_
_entity.id
_entity.type
_entity.pdbx_description
1 polymer ?
#
loop_
_entity_poly.entity_id
_entity_poly.type
_entity_poly.pdbx_seq_one_letter_code
_entity_poly.pdbx_strand_id
1 'polypeptide(L)'
;MSKCKNCNVEILDDSQICPLCHSVLEEGEEGHNTYPDAWIPTRRLKFVTNIIFFLVLLGSVAAGYLNYIWYQGKLWSLIAIAGLWYLFLIFRLDILSNNGYRTKIIATTLSGILYVILIDWIVGFHGWSVNYVLPAGIMLLDAGIVLLMIINSRNWQSYLMFQLFGIVCSLIPLLLIALHIVTHPGLSELAFGISVFLFLGTLIIGDRRARLELKRRFHVR
;
A
#
# COMPACT_ATOMS: atom_id res chain seq x y z
N MET A 1 41.82 -10.53 9.89
CA MET A 1 41.90 -9.27 9.12
C MET A 1 42.63 -9.55 7.81
N SER A 2 42.06 -9.12 6.67
CA SER A 2 42.67 -9.34 5.35
C SER A 2 43.40 -8.07 4.88
N LYS A 3 44.56 -8.23 4.24
CA LYS A 3 45.38 -7.10 3.74
C LYS A 3 45.51 -7.17 2.23
N CYS A 4 45.30 -6.03 1.57
CA CYS A 4 45.48 -5.92 0.13
C CYS A 4 46.94 -5.62 -0.21
N LYS A 5 47.61 -6.48 -0.99
CA LYS A 5 49.00 -6.23 -1.44
C LYS A 5 49.12 -5.06 -2.43
N ASN A 6 48.10 -4.83 -3.25
CA ASN A 6 48.14 -3.80 -4.29
C ASN A 6 47.88 -2.40 -3.72
N CYS A 7 46.91 -2.27 -2.80
CA CYS A 7 46.59 -1.00 -2.15
C CYS A 7 47.34 -0.77 -0.84
N ASN A 8 47.93 -1.81 -0.25
CA ASN A 8 48.53 -1.81 1.09
C ASN A 8 47.55 -1.32 2.18
N VAL A 9 46.25 -1.57 2.00
CA VAL A 9 45.18 -1.23 2.94
C VAL A 9 44.70 -2.50 3.65
N GLU A 10 44.40 -2.37 4.93
CA GLU A 10 43.78 -3.42 5.75
C GLU A 10 42.25 -3.33 5.65
N ILE A 11 41.61 -4.46 5.38
CA ILE A 11 40.16 -4.56 5.25
C ILE A 11 39.63 -5.32 6.46
N LEU A 12 38.66 -4.68 7.13
CA LEU A 12 38.08 -5.14 8.39
C LEU A 12 36.94 -6.14 8.18
N ASP A 13 36.22 -6.03 7.06
CA ASP A 13 35.09 -6.90 6.71
C ASP A 13 35.55 -8.19 6.03
N ASP A 14 34.72 -9.24 6.10
CA ASP A 14 34.91 -10.54 5.44
C ASP A 14 34.66 -10.48 3.91
N SER A 15 35.30 -9.52 3.25
CA SER A 15 35.29 -9.41 1.79
C SER A 15 36.43 -10.23 1.19
N GLN A 16 36.14 -10.95 0.10
CA GLN A 16 37.14 -11.73 -0.66
C GLN A 16 37.89 -10.88 -1.70
N ILE A 17 37.39 -9.65 -1.95
CA ILE A 17 37.84 -8.77 -3.02
C ILE A 17 38.04 -7.37 -2.45
N CYS A 18 39.17 -6.75 -2.77
CA CYS A 18 39.43 -5.37 -2.37
C CYS A 18 38.48 -4.39 -3.10
N PRO A 19 37.71 -3.55 -2.40
CA PRO A 19 36.77 -2.61 -3.02
C PRO A 19 37.48 -1.46 -3.78
N LEU A 20 38.77 -1.24 -3.54
CA LEU A 20 39.54 -0.16 -4.16
C LEU A 20 40.17 -0.58 -5.49
N CYS A 21 40.76 -1.77 -5.55
CA CYS A 21 41.51 -2.23 -6.73
C CYS A 21 40.99 -3.55 -7.34
N HIS A 22 39.93 -4.13 -6.76
CA HIS A 22 39.35 -5.41 -7.19
C HIS A 22 40.31 -6.61 -7.22
N SER A 23 41.48 -6.50 -6.57
CA SER A 23 42.37 -7.65 -6.40
C SER A 23 41.84 -8.59 -5.32
N VAL A 24 42.07 -9.88 -5.51
CA VAL A 24 41.73 -10.94 -4.56
C VAL A 24 42.61 -10.77 -3.31
N LEU A 25 41.99 -10.79 -2.14
CA LEU A 25 42.68 -10.64 -0.86
C LEU A 25 43.27 -11.98 -0.40
N GLU A 26 44.37 -11.93 0.36
CA GLU A 26 44.90 -13.14 1.00
C GLU A 26 43.98 -13.53 2.16
N GLU A 27 43.72 -14.84 2.29
CA GLU A 27 42.97 -15.42 3.40
C GLU A 27 43.69 -15.11 4.72
N GLY A 28 43.21 -14.08 5.41
CA GLY A 28 43.58 -13.76 6.80
C GLY A 28 42.47 -14.19 7.75
N GLU A 29 42.71 -14.08 9.07
CA GLU A 29 41.71 -14.39 10.11
C GLU A 29 40.33 -13.78 9.81
N GLU A 30 39.25 -14.50 10.11
CA GLU A 30 37.86 -14.03 9.93
C GLU A 30 37.69 -12.63 10.53
N GLY A 31 37.34 -11.67 9.67
CA GLY A 31 37.06 -10.29 10.02
C GLY A 31 35.65 -10.15 10.58
N HIS A 32 35.47 -9.33 11.61
CA HIS A 32 34.14 -9.04 12.10
C HIS A 32 33.47 -8.01 11.16
N ASN A 33 32.39 -8.40 10.48
CA ASN A 33 31.59 -7.47 9.67
C ASN A 33 31.17 -6.26 10.52
N THR A 34 31.65 -5.07 10.15
CA THR A 34 31.39 -3.84 10.93
C THR A 34 29.99 -3.31 10.65
N TYR A 35 29.44 -3.64 9.48
CA TYR A 35 28.09 -3.28 9.09
C TYR A 35 27.13 -4.45 9.33
N PRO A 36 26.00 -4.25 10.03
CA PRO A 36 25.00 -5.29 10.19
C PRO A 36 24.39 -5.64 8.83
N ASP A 37 24.32 -6.94 8.53
CA ASP A 37 23.67 -7.42 7.32
C ASP A 37 22.19 -7.00 7.32
N ALA A 38 21.79 -6.17 6.35
CA ALA A 38 20.40 -5.75 6.16
C ALA A 38 19.49 -6.89 5.63
N TRP A 39 19.94 -8.14 5.73
CA TRP A 39 19.18 -9.29 5.28
C TRP A 39 18.12 -9.66 6.31
N ILE A 40 16.92 -9.15 6.09
CA ILE A 40 15.70 -9.86 6.48
C ILE A 40 15.82 -11.28 5.91
N PRO A 41 15.59 -12.37 6.67
CA PRO A 41 15.73 -13.74 6.17
C PRO A 41 14.65 -14.04 5.13
N THR A 42 14.88 -13.60 3.88
CA THR A 42 13.95 -13.67 2.75
C THR A 42 13.49 -15.09 2.47
N ARG A 43 14.32 -16.10 2.78
CA ARG A 43 13.98 -17.52 2.61
C ARG A 43 12.87 -17.98 3.56
N ARG A 44 12.89 -17.55 4.83
CA ARG A 44 11.86 -17.93 5.81
C ARG A 44 10.53 -17.23 5.52
N LEU A 45 10.57 -15.95 5.14
CA LEU A 45 9.38 -15.20 4.72
C LEU A 45 8.74 -15.77 3.45
N LYS A 46 9.55 -16.11 2.43
CA LYS A 46 9.05 -16.79 1.22
C LYS A 46 8.38 -18.13 1.53
N PHE A 47 8.96 -18.92 2.45
CA PHE A 47 8.37 -20.17 2.89
C PHE A 47 7.02 -19.96 3.59
N VAL A 48 6.93 -19.01 4.52
CA VAL A 48 5.68 -18.64 5.20
C VAL A 48 4.62 -18.16 4.20
N THR A 49 4.98 -17.31 3.24
CA THR A 49 4.05 -16.83 2.21
C THR A 49 3.53 -17.95 1.33
N ASN A 50 4.37 -18.91 0.96
CA ASN A 50 3.93 -20.07 0.19
C ASN A 50 2.97 -20.95 1.00
N ILE A 51 3.20 -21.13 2.31
CA ILE A 51 2.27 -21.83 3.19
C ILE A 51 0.94 -21.10 3.26
N ILE A 52 0.94 -19.78 3.51
CA ILE A 52 -0.30 -18.99 3.58
C ILE A 52 -1.04 -19.05 2.25
N PHE A 53 -0.34 -18.93 1.12
CA PHE A 53 -0.93 -19.08 -0.21
C PHE A 53 -1.60 -20.44 -0.38
N PHE A 54 -0.93 -21.52 0.04
CA PHE A 54 -1.51 -22.86 0.00
C PHE A 54 -2.76 -22.99 0.87
N LEU A 55 -2.75 -22.42 2.08
CA LEU A 55 -3.91 -22.40 2.97
C LEU A 55 -5.08 -21.61 2.38
N VAL A 56 -4.81 -20.46 1.75
CA VAL A 56 -5.83 -19.64 1.07
C VAL A 56 -6.42 -20.38 -0.13
N LEU A 57 -5.57 -21.07 -0.91
CA LEU A 57 -6.02 -21.90 -2.02
C LEU A 57 -6.93 -23.03 -1.53
N LEU A 58 -6.48 -23.77 -0.51
CA LEU A 58 -7.23 -24.89 0.06
C LEU A 58 -8.55 -24.42 0.67
N GLY A 59 -8.53 -23.31 1.43
CA GLY A 59 -9.73 -22.69 1.98
C GLY A 59 -10.70 -22.20 0.90
N SER A 60 -10.18 -21.68 -0.21
CA SER A 60 -11.01 -21.25 -1.35
C SER A 60 -11.72 -22.43 -2.02
N VAL A 61 -11.01 -23.52 -2.25
CA VAL A 61 -11.57 -24.76 -2.82
C VAL A 61 -12.62 -25.36 -1.87
N ALA A 62 -12.31 -25.42 -0.57
CA ALA A 62 -13.25 -25.91 0.44
C ALA A 62 -14.52 -25.04 0.51
N ALA A 63 -14.39 -23.72 0.51
CA ALA A 63 -15.53 -22.81 0.49
C ALA A 63 -16.39 -22.99 -0.78
N GLY A 64 -15.75 -23.14 -1.95
CA GLY A 64 -16.44 -23.43 -3.20
C GLY A 64 -17.21 -24.75 -3.16
N TYR A 65 -16.59 -25.81 -2.63
CA TYR A 65 -17.20 -27.12 -2.48
C TYR A 65 -18.39 -27.12 -1.50
N LEU A 66 -18.26 -26.45 -0.36
CA LEU A 66 -19.36 -26.31 0.60
C LEU A 66 -20.55 -25.56 0.00
N ASN A 67 -20.31 -24.52 -0.79
CA ASN A 67 -21.38 -23.81 -1.48
C ASN A 67 -22.04 -24.64 -2.59
N TYR A 68 -21.33 -25.57 -3.20
CA TYR A 68 -21.92 -26.52 -4.15
C TYR A 68 -22.91 -27.47 -3.45
N ILE A 69 -22.55 -27.99 -2.26
CA ILE A 69 -23.43 -28.90 -1.50
C ILE A 69 -24.63 -28.15 -0.91
N TRP A 70 -24.38 -26.99 -0.30
CA TRP A 70 -25.37 -26.23 0.48
C TRP A 70 -25.90 -25.02 -0.28
N TYR A 71 -26.13 -25.17 -1.59
CA TYR A 71 -26.52 -24.06 -2.44
C TYR A 71 -27.93 -23.57 -2.10
N GLN A 72 -28.04 -22.34 -1.58
CA GLN A 72 -29.32 -21.70 -1.26
C GLN A 72 -29.59 -20.46 -2.12
N GLY A 73 -29.05 -20.42 -3.35
CA GLY A 73 -29.27 -19.32 -4.30
C GLY A 73 -28.38 -18.09 -4.11
N LYS A 74 -27.68 -17.93 -2.97
CA LYS A 74 -26.65 -16.90 -2.77
C LYS A 74 -25.25 -17.49 -2.84
N LEU A 75 -24.33 -16.80 -3.53
CA LEU A 75 -22.93 -17.21 -3.69
C LEU A 75 -22.07 -16.78 -2.49
N TRP A 76 -22.40 -17.27 -1.29
CA TRP A 76 -21.67 -16.89 -0.06
C TRP A 76 -20.20 -17.33 -0.09
N SER A 77 -19.87 -18.43 -0.78
CA SER A 77 -18.47 -18.84 -0.97
C SER A 77 -17.65 -17.80 -1.71
N LEU A 78 -18.24 -17.02 -2.61
CA LEU A 78 -17.51 -16.04 -3.39
C LEU A 78 -17.05 -14.88 -2.51
N ILE A 79 -17.87 -14.48 -1.53
CA ILE A 79 -17.48 -13.53 -0.48
C ILE A 79 -16.31 -14.10 0.34
N ALA A 80 -16.45 -15.35 0.81
CA ALA A 80 -15.40 -15.99 1.61
C ALA A 80 -14.07 -16.12 0.85
N ILE A 81 -14.11 -16.56 -0.41
CA ILE A 81 -12.94 -16.67 -1.29
C ILE A 81 -12.30 -15.30 -1.48
N ALA A 82 -13.07 -14.29 -1.87
CA ALA A 82 -12.55 -12.94 -2.06
C ALA A 82 -11.95 -12.36 -0.77
N GLY A 83 -12.55 -12.65 0.39
CA GLY A 83 -12.03 -12.25 1.69
C GLY A 83 -10.69 -12.90 2.02
N LEU A 84 -10.55 -14.21 1.78
CA LEU A 84 -9.27 -14.93 1.97
C LEU A 84 -8.17 -14.35 1.06
N TRP A 85 -8.49 -14.07 -0.20
CA TRP A 85 -7.55 -13.45 -1.14
C TRP A 85 -7.21 -12.00 -0.77
N TYR A 86 -8.16 -11.23 -0.27
CA TYR A 86 -7.93 -9.87 0.22
C TYR A 86 -6.97 -9.86 1.42
N LEU A 87 -7.16 -10.74 2.40
CA LEU A 87 -6.25 -10.89 3.53
C LEU A 87 -4.84 -11.32 3.10
N PHE A 88 -4.76 -12.23 2.13
CA PHE A 88 -3.47 -12.62 1.54
C PHE A 88 -2.77 -11.46 0.86
N LEU A 89 -3.52 -10.62 0.12
CA LEU A 89 -2.99 -9.44 -0.54
C LEU A 89 -2.45 -8.43 0.48
N ILE A 90 -3.19 -8.15 1.55
CA ILE A 90 -2.74 -7.29 2.67
C ILE A 90 -1.44 -7.84 3.24
N PHE A 91 -1.40 -9.12 3.62
CA PHE A 91 -0.21 -9.74 4.19
C PHE A 91 1.00 -9.61 3.25
N ARG A 92 0.79 -9.87 1.95
CA ARG A 92 1.87 -9.79 0.94
C ARG A 92 2.36 -8.36 0.73
N LEU A 93 1.46 -7.38 0.66
CA LEU A 93 1.83 -5.98 0.45
C LEU A 93 2.46 -5.38 1.69
N ASP A 94 1.92 -5.62 2.88
CA ASP A 94 2.37 -4.95 4.09
C ASP A 94 3.64 -5.55 4.67
N ILE A 95 3.76 -6.87 4.72
CA ILE A 95 4.88 -7.55 5.39
C ILE A 95 6.03 -7.86 4.42
N LEU A 96 5.71 -8.35 3.21
CA LEU A 96 6.73 -8.85 2.29
C LEU A 96 7.21 -7.84 1.27
N SER A 97 6.31 -6.96 0.83
CA SER A 97 6.66 -6.02 -0.21
C SER A 97 7.57 -4.94 0.37
N ASN A 98 8.73 -4.74 -0.27
CA ASN A 98 9.59 -3.59 -0.03
C ASN A 98 9.10 -2.35 -0.80
N ASN A 99 7.87 -2.37 -1.31
CA ASN A 99 7.23 -1.19 -1.89
C ASN A 99 7.15 -0.08 -0.84
N GLY A 100 7.31 1.17 -1.26
CA GLY A 100 7.13 2.31 -0.37
C GLY A 100 5.74 2.30 0.27
N TYR A 101 5.63 2.81 1.51
CA TYR A 101 4.37 2.93 2.28
C TYR A 101 3.21 3.50 1.45
N ARG A 102 3.57 4.38 0.51
CA ARG A 102 2.75 4.97 -0.55
C ARG A 102 1.88 3.99 -1.31
N THR A 103 2.53 3.02 -1.93
CA THR A 103 1.86 2.01 -2.76
C THR A 103 1.07 1.06 -1.88
N LYS A 104 1.56 0.77 -0.67
CA LYS A 104 0.85 -0.07 0.31
C LYS A 104 -0.49 0.55 0.69
N ILE A 105 -0.51 1.82 1.10
CA ILE A 105 -1.74 2.54 1.47
C ILE A 105 -2.74 2.55 0.31
N ILE A 106 -2.34 2.97 -0.90
CA ILE A 106 -3.26 3.04 -2.06
C ILE A 106 -3.79 1.65 -2.44
N ALA A 107 -2.91 0.66 -2.54
CA ALA A 107 -3.31 -0.67 -2.98
C ALA A 107 -4.24 -1.34 -1.96
N THR A 108 -3.98 -1.20 -0.67
CA THR A 108 -4.81 -1.75 0.39
C THR A 108 -6.17 -1.08 0.45
N THR A 109 -6.25 0.25 0.33
CA THR A 109 -7.54 0.94 0.34
C THR A 109 -8.37 0.70 -0.92
N LEU A 110 -7.75 0.71 -2.11
CA LEU A 110 -8.44 0.42 -3.36
C LEU A 110 -9.00 -1.02 -3.38
N SER A 111 -8.19 -2.00 -2.94
CA SER A 111 -8.63 -3.39 -2.86
C SER A 111 -9.72 -3.59 -1.80
N GLY A 112 -9.67 -2.87 -0.68
CA GLY A 112 -10.72 -2.90 0.34
C GLY A 112 -12.06 -2.35 -0.17
N ILE A 113 -12.05 -1.22 -0.88
CA ILE A 113 -13.25 -0.65 -1.51
C ILE A 113 -13.84 -1.64 -2.53
N LEU A 114 -12.99 -2.21 -3.40
CA LEU A 114 -13.43 -3.20 -4.39
C LEU A 114 -14.06 -4.44 -3.74
N TYR A 115 -13.49 -4.92 -2.63
CA TYR A 115 -14.02 -6.05 -1.88
C TYR A 115 -15.41 -5.77 -1.29
N VAL A 116 -15.64 -4.57 -0.74
CA VAL A 116 -16.96 -4.23 -0.18
C VAL A 116 -18.01 -4.05 -1.27
N ILE A 117 -17.65 -3.48 -2.42
CA ILE A 117 -18.55 -3.41 -3.58
C ILE A 117 -18.94 -4.82 -4.05
N LEU A 118 -17.99 -5.75 -4.06
CA LEU A 118 -18.25 -7.15 -4.40
C LEU A 118 -19.23 -7.80 -3.42
N ILE A 119 -19.11 -7.55 -2.11
CA ILE A 119 -20.06 -8.05 -1.10
C ILE A 119 -21.47 -7.53 -1.40
N ASP A 120 -21.60 -6.22 -1.62
CA ASP A 120 -22.90 -5.59 -1.87
C ASP A 120 -23.57 -6.20 -3.12
N TRP A 121 -22.80 -6.40 -4.19
CA TRP A 121 -23.28 -7.04 -5.42
C TRP A 121 -23.82 -8.47 -5.17
N ILE A 122 -23.14 -9.27 -4.36
CA ILE A 122 -23.55 -10.65 -4.05
C ILE A 122 -24.77 -10.70 -3.13
N VAL A 123 -24.90 -9.74 -2.21
CA VAL A 123 -25.98 -9.73 -1.21
C VAL A 123 -27.32 -9.27 -1.81
N GLY A 124 -27.29 -8.49 -2.90
CA GLY A 124 -28.49 -8.01 -3.59
C GLY A 124 -28.44 -6.53 -4.00
N PHE A 125 -27.26 -5.91 -3.98
CA PHE A 125 -26.98 -4.51 -4.31
C PHE A 125 -27.94 -3.52 -3.64
N HIS A 126 -27.87 -3.46 -2.31
CA HIS A 126 -28.68 -2.52 -1.51
C HIS A 126 -28.11 -1.09 -1.52
N GLY A 127 -26.96 -0.88 -2.18
CA GLY A 127 -26.31 0.42 -2.34
C GLY A 127 -25.57 0.90 -1.10
N TRP A 128 -25.48 0.09 -0.03
CA TRP A 128 -24.79 0.48 1.20
C TRP A 128 -23.29 0.70 0.99
N SER A 129 -22.67 -0.11 0.12
CA SER A 129 -21.25 0.04 -0.21
C SER A 129 -20.95 1.40 -0.85
N VAL A 130 -21.78 1.82 -1.80
CA VAL A 130 -21.59 3.06 -2.56
C VAL A 130 -22.01 4.28 -1.75
N ASN A 131 -23.12 4.19 -0.99
CA ASN A 131 -23.65 5.32 -0.22
C ASN A 131 -22.81 5.65 1.01
N TYR A 132 -22.23 4.65 1.69
CA TYR A 132 -21.57 4.84 2.99
C TYR A 132 -20.11 4.44 2.98
N VAL A 133 -19.79 3.24 2.51
CA VAL A 133 -18.44 2.68 2.67
C VAL A 133 -17.43 3.39 1.76
N LEU A 134 -17.81 3.69 0.52
CA LEU A 134 -16.94 4.36 -0.44
C LEU A 134 -16.59 5.80 0.04
N PRO A 135 -17.55 6.67 0.41
CA PRO A 135 -17.24 7.99 0.98
C PRO A 135 -16.46 7.90 2.29
N ALA A 136 -16.82 6.99 3.20
CA ALA A 136 -16.12 6.81 4.46
C ALA A 136 -14.66 6.35 4.27
N GLY A 137 -14.40 5.48 3.30
CA GLY A 137 -13.06 5.02 2.95
C GLY A 137 -12.16 6.15 2.44
N ILE A 138 -12.72 7.07 1.65
CA ILE A 138 -12.01 8.28 1.19
C ILE A 138 -11.70 9.20 2.37
N MET A 139 -12.67 9.44 3.26
CA MET A 139 -12.44 10.26 4.47
C MET A 139 -11.36 9.65 5.37
N LEU A 140 -11.32 8.32 5.50
CA LEU A 140 -10.31 7.61 6.27
C LEU A 140 -8.92 7.73 5.63
N LEU A 141 -8.84 7.67 4.29
CA LEU A 141 -7.62 7.96 3.54
C LEU A 141 -7.12 9.38 3.80
N ASP A 142 -8.01 10.37 3.71
CA ASP A 142 -7.69 11.78 3.95
C ASP A 142 -7.19 12.01 5.39
N ALA A 143 -7.89 11.44 6.38
CA ALA A 143 -7.48 11.51 7.78
C ALA A 143 -6.11 10.85 8.00
N GLY A 144 -5.87 9.70 7.38
CA GLY A 144 -4.58 9.00 7.44
C GLY A 144 -3.44 9.81 6.81
N ILE A 145 -3.69 10.47 5.67
CA ILE A 145 -2.70 11.35 5.02
C ILE A 145 -2.36 12.52 5.95
N VAL A 146 -3.35 13.19 6.54
CA VAL A 146 -3.12 14.30 7.48
C VAL A 146 -2.33 13.84 8.70
N LEU A 147 -2.68 12.69 9.28
CA LEU A 147 -1.94 12.11 10.39
C LEU A 147 -0.47 11.86 10.02
N LEU A 148 -0.22 11.28 8.84
CA LEU A 148 1.14 11.05 8.34
C LEU A 148 1.89 12.34 8.02
N MET A 149 1.20 13.41 7.62
CA MET A 149 1.79 14.74 7.45
C MET A 149 2.19 15.36 8.79
N ILE A 150 1.40 15.16 9.85
CA ILE A 150 1.73 15.65 11.20
C ILE A 150 2.93 14.88 11.75
N ILE A 151 2.92 13.55 11.66
CA ILE A 151 4.02 12.69 12.14
C ILE A 151 5.30 12.97 11.34
N ASN A 152 5.20 13.06 10.01
CA ASN A 152 6.33 13.30 9.11
C ASN A 152 6.33 14.75 8.60
N SER A 153 6.24 15.70 9.53
CA SER A 153 6.16 17.14 9.24
C SER A 153 7.35 17.69 8.46
N ARG A 154 8.48 17.00 8.45
CA ARG A 154 9.68 17.39 7.69
C ARG A 154 9.55 17.14 6.18
N ASN A 155 8.83 16.09 5.78
CA ASN A 155 8.66 15.67 4.38
C ASN A 155 7.18 15.73 3.93
N TRP A 156 6.40 16.63 4.54
CA TRP A 156 4.95 16.80 4.27
C TRP A 156 4.64 17.02 2.78
N GLN A 157 5.54 17.71 2.10
CA GLN A 157 5.62 17.93 0.66
C GLN A 157 5.17 16.73 -0.18
N SER A 158 5.73 15.57 0.14
CA SER A 158 5.51 14.41 -0.71
C SER A 158 4.13 13.76 -0.57
N TYR A 159 3.31 14.22 0.37
CA TYR A 159 1.92 13.81 0.55
C TYR A 159 0.93 14.66 -0.28
N LEU A 160 1.36 15.79 -0.86
CA LEU A 160 0.51 16.59 -1.76
C LEU A 160 -0.01 15.78 -2.96
N MET A 161 0.80 14.85 -3.47
CA MET A 161 0.39 13.93 -4.54
C MET A 161 -0.72 12.97 -4.09
N PHE A 162 -0.71 12.55 -2.81
CA PHE A 162 -1.74 11.69 -2.25
C PHE A 162 -3.05 12.43 -2.06
N GLN A 163 -3.01 13.69 -1.63
CA GLN A 163 -4.21 14.51 -1.53
C GLN A 163 -4.84 14.77 -2.90
N LEU A 164 -4.01 15.01 -3.93
CA LEU A 164 -4.50 15.16 -5.30
C LEU A 164 -5.12 13.85 -5.82
N PHE A 165 -4.52 12.71 -5.52
CA PHE A 165 -5.11 11.40 -5.81
C PHE A 165 -6.44 11.20 -5.04
N GLY A 166 -6.52 11.60 -3.78
CA GLY A 166 -7.73 11.58 -2.97
C GLY A 166 -8.88 12.38 -3.60
N ILE A 167 -8.59 13.57 -4.14
CA ILE A 167 -9.57 14.38 -4.89
C ILE A 167 -10.04 13.66 -6.15
N VAL A 168 -9.14 13.05 -6.93
CA VAL A 168 -9.53 12.29 -8.13
C VAL A 168 -10.40 11.09 -7.74
N CYS A 169 -10.07 10.39 -6.66
CA CYS A 169 -10.89 9.31 -6.14
C CYS A 169 -12.26 9.79 -5.63
N SER A 170 -12.36 10.98 -5.03
CA SER A 170 -13.63 11.54 -4.57
C SER A 170 -14.55 12.04 -5.69
N LEU A 171 -14.05 12.18 -6.92
CA LEU A 171 -14.89 12.36 -8.10
C LEU A 171 -15.69 11.10 -8.46
N ILE A 172 -15.22 9.91 -8.09
CA ILE A 172 -15.91 8.65 -8.38
C ILE A 172 -17.31 8.61 -7.73
N PRO A 173 -17.48 8.85 -6.42
CA PRO A 173 -18.81 8.90 -5.83
C PRO A 173 -19.67 10.05 -6.38
N LEU A 174 -19.10 11.19 -6.78
CA LEU A 174 -19.86 12.26 -7.46
C LEU A 174 -20.39 11.82 -8.84
N LEU A 175 -19.60 11.07 -9.61
CA LEU A 175 -20.06 10.46 -10.86
C LEU A 175 -21.18 9.44 -10.59
N LEU A 176 -21.10 8.68 -9.51
CA LEU A 176 -22.17 7.74 -9.12
C LEU A 176 -23.46 8.46 -8.71
N ILE A 177 -23.38 9.66 -8.13
CA ILE A 177 -24.53 10.54 -7.90
C ILE A 177 -25.14 11.01 -9.22
N ALA A 178 -24.31 11.45 -10.17
CA ALA A 178 -24.77 11.89 -11.50
C ALA A 178 -25.48 10.77 -12.28
N LEU A 179 -25.07 9.50 -12.07
CA LEU A 179 -25.73 8.32 -12.64
C LEU A 179 -26.99 7.89 -11.88
N HIS A 180 -27.41 8.62 -10.84
CA HIS A 180 -28.56 8.31 -9.98
C HIS A 180 -28.51 6.92 -9.33
N ILE A 181 -27.31 6.38 -9.13
CA ILE A 181 -27.08 5.10 -8.43
C ILE A 181 -27.06 5.35 -6.91
N VAL A 182 -26.62 6.53 -6.48
CA VAL A 182 -26.52 6.94 -5.07
C VAL A 182 -27.87 7.47 -4.59
N THR A 183 -28.42 6.86 -3.54
CA THR A 183 -29.70 7.27 -2.94
C THR A 183 -29.55 8.38 -1.91
N HIS A 184 -28.37 8.48 -1.27
CA HIS A 184 -28.07 9.48 -0.23
C HIS A 184 -26.77 10.24 -0.54
N PRO A 185 -26.84 11.37 -1.27
CA PRO A 185 -25.65 12.06 -1.76
C PRO A 185 -24.82 12.77 -0.68
N GLY A 186 -25.40 13.07 0.48
CA GLY A 186 -24.78 13.94 1.49
C GLY A 186 -23.39 13.49 1.97
N LEU A 187 -23.16 12.19 2.16
CA LEU A 187 -21.83 11.69 2.57
C LEU A 187 -20.79 11.76 1.46
N SER A 188 -21.22 11.57 0.21
CA SER A 188 -20.34 11.64 -0.96
C SER A 188 -19.87 13.07 -1.22
N GLU A 189 -20.78 14.05 -1.10
CA GLU A 189 -20.46 15.48 -1.21
C GLU A 189 -19.55 15.95 -0.06
N LEU A 190 -19.81 15.48 1.16
CA LEU A 190 -18.96 15.77 2.32
C LEU A 190 -17.53 15.25 2.11
N ALA A 191 -17.38 14.00 1.66
CA ALA A 191 -16.07 13.41 1.40
C ALA A 191 -15.28 14.21 0.34
N PHE A 192 -15.94 14.62 -0.74
CA PHE A 192 -15.34 15.51 -1.73
C PHE A 192 -14.92 16.85 -1.12
N GLY A 193 -15.81 17.51 -0.37
CA GLY A 193 -15.53 18.77 0.30
C GLY A 193 -14.33 18.70 1.25
N ILE A 194 -14.23 17.63 2.04
CA ILE A 194 -13.09 17.40 2.95
C ILE A 194 -11.79 17.25 2.16
N SER A 195 -11.77 16.43 1.10
CA SER A 195 -10.56 16.22 0.29
C SER A 195 -10.04 17.52 -0.34
N VAL A 196 -10.94 18.35 -0.87
CA VAL A 196 -10.62 19.66 -1.47
C VAL A 196 -10.15 20.64 -0.40
N PHE A 197 -10.84 20.71 0.74
CA PHE A 197 -10.48 21.61 1.84
C PHE A 197 -9.09 21.28 2.41
N LEU A 198 -8.78 20.01 2.60
CA LEU A 198 -7.46 19.58 3.07
C LEU A 198 -6.36 19.95 2.08
N PHE A 199 -6.60 19.73 0.78
CA PHE A 199 -5.64 20.13 -0.25
C PHE A 199 -5.42 21.65 -0.26
N LEU A 200 -6.49 22.45 -0.26
CA LEU A 200 -6.39 23.92 -0.21
C LEU A 200 -5.70 24.40 1.06
N GLY A 201 -6.03 23.82 2.21
CA GLY A 201 -5.39 24.14 3.50
C GLY A 201 -3.88 23.90 3.46
N THR A 202 -3.44 22.77 2.89
CA THR A 202 -2.01 22.50 2.74
C THR A 202 -1.31 23.42 1.74
N LEU A 203 -2.00 23.89 0.69
CA LEU A 203 -1.45 24.88 -0.24
C LEU A 203 -1.29 26.26 0.42
N ILE A 204 -2.27 26.68 1.23
CA ILE A 204 -2.21 27.98 1.93
C ILE A 204 -1.09 27.96 2.98
N ILE A 205 -0.96 26.88 3.76
CA ILE A 205 0.06 26.75 4.80
C ILE A 205 1.47 26.55 4.20
N GLY A 206 1.56 25.80 3.11
CA GLY A 206 2.83 25.44 2.46
C GLY A 206 3.37 26.44 1.44
N ASP A 207 2.53 27.40 1.02
CA ASP A 207 2.72 28.47 0.04
C ASP A 207 3.87 28.24 -0.96
N ARG A 208 5.04 28.88 -0.76
CA ARG A 208 6.16 28.80 -1.71
C ARG A 208 6.70 27.39 -1.90
N ARG A 209 6.74 26.57 -0.85
CA ARG A 209 7.26 25.19 -0.91
C ARG A 209 6.30 24.25 -1.64
N ALA A 210 4.99 24.40 -1.39
CA ALA A 210 3.94 23.62 -2.07
C ALA A 210 3.94 23.90 -3.57
N ARG A 211 3.94 25.19 -3.94
CA ARG A 211 3.92 25.65 -5.33
C ARG A 211 5.14 25.18 -6.11
N LEU A 212 6.34 25.25 -5.51
CA LEU A 212 7.58 24.80 -6.14
C LEU A 212 7.58 23.28 -6.38
N GLU A 213 7.02 22.48 -5.47
CA GLU A 213 6.95 21.04 -5.65
C GLU A 213 5.93 20.62 -6.72
N LEU A 214 4.75 21.26 -6.74
CA LEU A 214 3.79 21.08 -7.83
C LEU A 214 4.38 21.49 -9.17
N LYS A 215 5.07 22.63 -9.23
CA LYS A 215 5.79 23.10 -10.43
C LYS A 215 6.82 22.08 -10.90
N ARG A 216 7.61 21.53 -9.96
CA ARG A 216 8.64 20.52 -10.24
C ARG A 216 8.05 19.21 -10.76
N ARG A 217 6.92 18.76 -10.22
CA ARG A 217 6.32 17.45 -10.56
C ARG A 217 5.43 17.49 -11.79
N PHE A 218 4.62 18.53 -11.94
CA PHE A 218 3.73 18.71 -13.10
C PHE A 218 4.40 19.42 -14.28
N HIS A 219 5.67 19.85 -14.14
CA HIS A 219 6.43 20.56 -15.17
C HIS A 219 5.68 21.78 -15.75
N VAL A 220 4.80 22.40 -14.97
CA VAL A 220 4.03 23.58 -15.37
C VAL A 220 4.95 24.80 -15.27
N ARG A 221 5.04 25.60 -16.34
CA ARG A 221 5.90 26.80 -16.38
C ARG A 221 5.34 27.95 -15.55
#